data_AF-A0A9P6RZA2-F1
#
_entry.id   AF-A0A9P6RZA2-F1
#
_cell.length_a   1.000
_cell.length_b   1.000
_cell.length_c   1.000
_cell.angle_alpha   90.00
_cell.angle_beta   90.00
_cell.angle_gamma   90.00
#
_symmetry.space_group_name_H-M   'P 1'
#
loop_
_entity.id
_entity.type
_entity.pdbx_description
1 polymer ?
#
loop_
_entity_poly.entity_id
_entity_poly.type
_entity_poly.pdbx_seq_one_letter_code
_entity_poly.pdbx_strand_id
1 'polypeptide(L)'
;IFAMALNVFEHRYEIRSSTAIFCYYLLSLITGSITVRTLSEISSDPSSTTTATTLYYVYFGLIIIGFTIEAWPRGKTQVQQKSTASSYEKANIFSRFLFHYLQHLITDGYKRPLQPSDVQGMMPPRVKTQFSYTKISYKWDEHVAKRVAKGKKPFLFGLVLKSFGVQQWAYVVFLRILASGLAFVAPQLMSILLDFISSFDTDNPQPVALG
;
A
#
# COMPACT_ATOMS: atom_id res chain seq x y z
N ILE A 1 -0.42 19.30 -11.35
CA ILE A 1 -1.15 20.50 -10.86
C ILE A 1 -2.57 20.15 -10.43
N PHE A 2 -3.44 19.60 -11.29
CA PHE A 2 -4.81 19.21 -10.90
C PHE A 2 -4.88 18.25 -9.71
N ALA A 3 -4.04 17.20 -9.69
CA ALA A 3 -3.94 16.27 -8.56
C ALA A 3 -3.52 16.94 -7.24
N MET A 4 -2.72 18.02 -7.31
CA MET A 4 -2.29 18.77 -6.13
C MET A 4 -3.41 19.67 -5.60
N ALA A 5 -4.18 20.31 -6.50
CA ALA A 5 -5.36 21.08 -6.11
C ALA A 5 -6.42 20.16 -5.46
N LEU A 6 -6.69 19.00 -6.06
CA LEU A 6 -7.58 18.00 -5.47
C LEU A 6 -7.10 17.52 -4.11
N ASN A 7 -5.79 17.29 -3.94
CA ASN A 7 -5.22 16.90 -2.67
C ASN A 7 -5.51 17.94 -1.57
N VAL A 8 -5.37 19.23 -1.86
CA VAL A 8 -5.65 20.31 -0.91
C VAL A 8 -7.14 20.38 -0.54
N PHE A 9 -8.03 20.23 -1.52
CA PHE A 9 -9.47 20.18 -1.26
C PHE A 9 -9.85 18.96 -0.44
N GLU A 10 -9.36 17.79 -0.82
CA GLU A 10 -9.61 16.55 -0.10
C GLU A 10 -9.08 16.60 1.33
N HIS A 11 -7.92 17.22 1.55
CA HIS A 11 -7.35 17.43 2.87
C HIS A 11 -8.25 18.26 3.80
N ARG A 12 -9.09 19.13 3.25
CA ARG A 12 -10.01 19.98 4.02
C ARG A 12 -11.29 19.26 4.44
N TYR A 13 -11.76 18.28 3.68
CA TYR A 13 -13.08 17.70 3.84
C TYR A 13 -13.07 16.20 4.20
N GLU A 14 -12.04 15.45 3.82
CA GLU A 14 -11.98 14.01 4.08
C GLU A 14 -11.16 13.66 5.32
N ILE A 15 -11.66 12.67 6.06
CA ILE A 15 -11.03 12.10 7.25
C ILE A 15 -9.83 11.21 6.87
N ARG A 16 -9.81 10.70 5.63
CA ARG A 16 -8.81 9.78 5.08
C ARG A 16 -8.23 10.36 3.79
N SER A 17 -6.99 10.00 3.47
CA SER A 17 -6.42 10.18 2.13
C SER A 17 -7.10 9.24 1.14
N SER A 18 -7.45 9.76 -0.03
CA SER A 18 -8.07 9.03 -1.13
C SER A 18 -7.08 8.04 -1.70
N THR A 19 -7.51 6.78 -1.70
CA THR A 19 -6.73 5.68 -2.26
C THR A 19 -6.45 5.89 -3.74
N ALA A 20 -7.35 6.58 -4.47
CA ALA A 20 -7.16 6.87 -5.89
C ALA A 20 -6.01 7.87 -6.12
N ILE A 21 -5.95 8.95 -5.33
CA ILE A 21 -4.86 9.95 -5.42
C ILE A 21 -3.53 9.31 -5.05
N PHE A 22 -3.50 8.49 -4.00
CA PHE A 22 -2.29 7.76 -3.62
C PHE A 22 -1.81 6.81 -4.73
N CYS A 23 -2.71 5.99 -5.31
CA CYS A 23 -2.36 5.10 -6.42
C CYS A 23 -1.88 5.88 -7.66
N TYR A 24 -2.48 7.04 -7.96
CA TYR A 24 -2.03 7.90 -9.04
C TYR A 24 -0.59 8.38 -8.83
N TYR A 25 -0.25 8.87 -7.64
CA TYR A 25 1.12 9.29 -7.35
C TYR A 25 2.11 8.13 -7.39
N LEU A 26 1.72 6.96 -6.88
CA LEU A 26 2.57 5.76 -6.91
C LEU A 26 2.85 5.30 -8.35
N LEU A 27 1.83 5.21 -9.20
CA LEU A 27 2.01 4.86 -10.61
C LEU A 27 2.81 5.92 -11.37
N SER A 28 2.56 7.21 -11.09
CA SER A 28 3.32 8.31 -11.69
C SER A 28 4.79 8.29 -11.28
N LEU A 29 5.12 7.85 -10.05
CA LEU A 29 6.50 7.67 -9.62
C LEU A 29 7.19 6.52 -10.36
N ILE A 30 6.50 5.40 -10.59
CA ILE A 30 7.05 4.27 -11.34
C ILE A 30 7.33 4.68 -12.78
N THR A 31 6.34 5.24 -13.48
CA THR A 31 6.51 5.71 -14.86
C THR A 31 7.56 6.83 -14.93
N GLY A 32 7.55 7.76 -13.98
CA GLY A 32 8.50 8.86 -13.89
C GLY A 32 9.95 8.39 -13.66
N SER A 33 10.14 7.31 -12.90
CA SER A 33 11.48 6.74 -12.69
C SER A 33 12.05 6.15 -13.99
N ILE A 34 11.20 5.49 -14.78
CA ILE A 34 11.60 4.91 -16.08
C ILE A 34 11.98 6.02 -17.06
N THR A 35 11.17 7.06 -17.18
CA THR A 35 11.42 8.18 -18.09
C THR A 35 12.61 9.04 -17.66
N VAL A 36 12.82 9.26 -16.36
CA VAL A 36 14.03 9.90 -15.84
C VAL A 36 15.27 9.12 -16.25
N ARG A 37 15.26 7.80 -16.08
CA ARG A 37 16.37 6.94 -16.50
C ARG A 37 16.63 7.04 -18.00
N THR A 38 15.59 6.85 -18.83
CA THR A 38 15.72 6.96 -20.28
C THR A 38 16.22 8.34 -20.71
N LEU A 39 15.74 9.41 -20.07
CA LEU A 39 16.14 10.77 -20.40
C LEU A 39 17.56 11.09 -19.93
N SER A 40 18.03 10.50 -18.83
CA SER A 40 19.41 10.64 -18.37
C SER A 40 20.43 10.03 -19.34
N GLU A 41 20.10 8.88 -19.94
CA GLU A 41 20.93 8.23 -20.95
C GLU A 41 20.96 9.06 -22.25
N ILE A 42 19.83 9.61 -22.68
CA ILE A 42 19.74 10.46 -23.88
C ILE A 42 20.41 11.83 -23.68
N SER A 43 20.34 12.40 -22.48
CA SER A 43 20.86 13.74 -22.16
C SER A 43 22.34 13.74 -21.75
N SER A 44 23.02 12.59 -21.82
CA SER A 44 24.45 12.46 -21.51
C SER A 44 25.36 13.18 -22.52
N ASP A 45 24.81 13.63 -23.66
CA ASP A 45 25.50 14.51 -24.61
C ASP A 45 25.31 16.00 -24.19
N PRO A 46 26.38 16.72 -23.80
CA PRO A 46 26.32 18.12 -23.31
C PRO A 46 25.64 19.10 -24.27
N SER A 47 25.62 18.78 -25.56
CA SER A 47 25.05 19.61 -26.62
C SER A 47 23.51 19.51 -26.74
N SER A 48 22.90 18.50 -26.10
CA SER A 48 21.48 18.14 -26.25
C SER A 48 20.60 18.54 -25.07
N THR A 49 21.19 19.16 -24.02
CA THR A 49 20.46 19.56 -22.80
C THR A 49 19.41 20.62 -23.12
N THR A 50 18.22 20.15 -23.44
CA THR A 50 17.09 20.98 -23.82
C THR A 50 16.38 21.43 -22.55
N THR A 51 15.86 22.66 -22.55
CA THR A 51 15.06 23.23 -21.45
C THR A 51 13.92 22.30 -20.99
N ALA A 52 13.38 21.49 -21.90
CA ALA A 52 12.38 20.47 -21.63
C ALA A 52 12.85 19.39 -20.63
N THR A 53 14.11 18.95 -20.70
CA THR A 53 14.69 17.95 -19.81
C THR A 53 14.75 18.46 -18.37
N THR A 54 15.23 19.69 -18.18
CA THR A 54 15.29 20.32 -16.85
C THR A 54 13.90 20.50 -16.25
N LEU A 55 12.92 20.94 -17.05
CA LEU A 55 11.53 21.07 -16.61
C LEU A 55 10.93 19.73 -16.17
N TYR A 56 11.29 18.64 -16.86
CA TYR A 56 10.83 17.31 -16.50
C TYR A 56 11.36 16.86 -15.13
N TYR A 57 12.64 17.09 -14.83
CA TYR A 57 13.21 16.78 -13.51
C TYR A 57 12.53 17.58 -12.39
N VAL A 58 12.24 18.87 -12.63
CA VAL A 58 11.50 19.70 -11.66
C VAL A 58 10.09 19.14 -11.44
N TYR A 59 9.38 18.78 -12.51
CA TYR A 59 8.06 18.15 -12.43
C TYR A 59 8.09 16.82 -11.64
N PHE A 60 9.09 15.98 -11.89
CA PHE A 60 9.28 14.73 -11.15
C PHE A 60 9.56 14.96 -9.66
N GLY A 61 10.40 15.95 -9.33
CA GLY A 61 10.63 16.38 -7.94
C GLY A 61 9.35 16.84 -7.23
N LEU A 62 8.48 17.59 -7.91
CA LEU A 62 7.18 18.00 -7.37
C LEU A 62 6.25 16.81 -7.12
N ILE A 63 6.30 15.76 -7.95
CA ILE A 63 5.55 14.52 -7.72
C ILE A 63 6.05 13.81 -6.46
N ILE A 64 7.37 13.70 -6.27
CA ILE A 64 7.96 13.09 -5.06
C ILE A 64 7.50 13.85 -3.81
N ILE A 65 7.56 15.18 -3.84
CA ILE A 65 7.09 16.02 -2.73
C ILE A 65 5.59 15.79 -2.49
N GLY A 66 4.76 15.78 -3.54
CA GLY A 66 3.33 15.50 -3.42
C GLY A 66 3.04 14.12 -2.82
N PHE A 67 3.79 13.10 -3.24
CA PHE A 67 3.67 11.74 -2.70
C PHE A 67 4.07 11.66 -1.23
N THR A 68 5.17 12.30 -0.83
CA THR A 68 5.61 12.28 0.58
C THR A 68 4.61 12.98 1.51
N ILE A 69 4.06 14.12 1.08
CA ILE A 69 2.98 14.82 1.81
C ILE A 69 1.76 13.91 1.95
N GLU A 70 1.41 13.17 0.89
CA GLU A 70 0.28 12.27 0.91
C GLU A 70 0.52 11.03 1.79
N ALA A 71 1.71 10.45 1.72
CA ALA A 71 2.12 9.27 2.48
C ALA A 71 2.26 9.56 3.98
N TRP A 72 2.48 10.82 4.36
CA TRP A 72 2.68 11.20 5.75
C TRP A 72 1.43 10.91 6.61
N PRO A 73 1.57 10.32 7.81
CA PRO A 73 0.45 10.00 8.68
C PRO A 73 -0.35 11.26 9.05
N ARG A 74 -1.58 11.35 8.54
CA ARG A 74 -2.56 12.39 8.90
C ARG A 74 -3.18 12.05 10.26
N GLY A 75 -2.81 12.78 11.32
CA GLY A 75 -3.29 12.52 12.69
C GLY A 75 -3.81 13.73 13.47
N LYS A 76 -3.69 14.96 12.94
CA LYS A 76 -3.96 16.19 13.70
C LYS A 76 -4.97 17.14 13.06
N THR A 77 -5.63 16.74 11.98
CA THR A 77 -6.60 17.61 11.28
C THR A 77 -7.91 17.72 12.07
N GLN A 78 -8.54 18.90 12.10
CA GLN A 78 -9.80 19.13 12.84
C GLN A 78 -10.92 18.14 12.45
N VAL A 79 -10.99 17.79 11.16
CA VAL A 79 -11.96 16.81 10.63
C VAL A 79 -11.73 15.41 11.22
N GLN A 80 -10.48 15.02 11.44
CA GLN A 80 -10.14 13.73 12.04
C GLN A 80 -10.43 13.69 13.54
N GLN A 81 -10.24 14.81 14.24
CA GLN A 81 -10.53 14.91 15.68
C GLN A 81 -12.05 14.84 15.95
N LYS A 82 -12.86 15.44 15.09
CA LYS A 82 -14.33 15.40 15.20
C LYS A 82 -14.95 14.07 14.74
N SER A 83 -14.18 13.18 14.12
CA SER A 83 -14.69 11.92 13.57
C SER A 83 -14.67 10.78 14.58
N THR A 84 -15.80 10.07 14.71
CA THR A 84 -15.96 8.81 15.47
C THR A 84 -15.30 7.60 14.78
N ALA A 85 -14.65 7.78 13.64
CA ALA A 85 -13.99 6.69 12.91
C ALA A 85 -12.82 6.10 13.70
N SER A 86 -12.58 4.81 13.48
CA SER A 86 -11.48 4.08 14.11
C SER A 86 -10.11 4.58 13.67
N SER A 87 -9.07 4.42 14.49
CA SER A 87 -7.68 4.77 14.12
C SER A 87 -7.23 4.09 12.81
N TYR A 88 -7.64 2.83 12.60
CA TYR A 88 -7.39 2.12 11.34
C TYR A 88 -8.09 2.78 10.14
N GLU A 89 -9.31 3.29 10.34
CA GLU A 89 -10.10 3.93 9.27
C GLU A 89 -9.52 5.29 8.87
N LYS A 90 -9.00 6.04 9.85
CA LYS A 90 -8.28 7.31 9.67
C LYS A 90 -6.92 7.13 9.01
N ALA A 91 -6.29 5.95 9.19
CA ALA A 91 -4.97 5.66 8.63
C ALA A 91 -4.98 5.64 7.09
N ASN A 92 -4.00 6.33 6.50
CA ASN A 92 -3.71 6.22 5.06
C ASN A 92 -3.27 4.80 4.70
N ILE A 93 -3.37 4.41 3.43
CA ILE A 93 -2.96 3.10 2.93
C ILE A 93 -1.49 2.80 3.23
N PHE A 94 -0.59 3.78 3.13
CA PHE A 94 0.81 3.61 3.51
C PHE A 94 0.97 3.34 5.01
N SER A 95 0.26 4.09 5.84
CA SER A 95 0.19 3.87 7.30
C SER A 95 -0.40 2.50 7.66
N ARG A 96 -1.32 1.97 6.84
CA ARG A 96 -1.84 0.60 7.00
C ARG A 96 -0.83 -0.47 6.61
N PHE A 97 -0.10 -0.28 5.51
CA PHE A 97 0.94 -1.21 5.06
C PHE A 97 2.11 -1.30 6.03
N LEU A 98 2.57 -0.17 6.57
CA LEU A 98 3.66 -0.11 7.56
C LEU A 98 3.19 -0.28 9.01
N PHE A 99 1.90 -0.51 9.24
CA PHE A 99 1.30 -0.56 10.58
C PHE A 99 1.58 0.69 11.45
N HIS A 100 1.84 1.84 10.82
CA HIS A 100 2.17 3.08 11.52
C HIS A 100 1.02 3.58 12.41
N TYR A 101 -0.23 3.25 12.09
CA TYR A 101 -1.37 3.59 12.95
C TYR A 101 -1.29 2.95 14.36
N LEU A 102 -0.50 1.89 14.53
CA LEU A 102 -0.27 1.20 15.80
C LEU A 102 0.82 1.89 16.64
N GLN A 103 1.60 2.80 16.06
CA GLN A 103 2.79 3.39 16.68
C GLN A 103 2.50 4.07 18.03
N HIS A 104 1.35 4.75 18.14
CA HIS A 104 0.95 5.38 19.40
C HIS A 104 0.74 4.36 20.53
N LEU A 105 0.10 3.22 20.22
CA LEU A 105 -0.14 2.15 21.18
C LEU A 105 1.17 1.50 21.65
N ILE A 106 2.12 1.30 20.74
CA ILE A 106 3.46 0.76 21.07
C ILE A 106 4.20 1.73 22.00
N THR A 107 4.13 3.03 21.70
CA THR A 107 4.78 4.07 22.51
C THR A 107 4.16 4.16 23.91
N ASP A 108 2.83 4.05 24.00
CA ASP A 108 2.13 4.08 25.29
C ASP A 108 2.39 2.82 26.10
N GLY A 109 2.44 1.66 25.46
CA GLY A 109 2.79 0.38 26.08
C GLY A 109 4.22 0.35 26.61
N TYR A 110 5.14 1.13 26.03
CA TYR A 110 6.48 1.33 26.56
C TYR A 110 6.48 2.17 27.85
N LYS A 111 5.59 3.15 27.96
CA LYS A 111 5.53 4.08 29.10
C LYS A 111 4.70 3.53 30.26
N ARG A 112 3.60 2.83 29.98
CA ARG A 112 2.65 2.30 30.96
C ARG A 112 2.05 0.97 30.49
N PRO A 113 1.63 0.08 31.40
CA PRO A 113 0.86 -1.09 31.03
C PRO A 113 -0.45 -0.67 30.34
N LEU A 114 -0.72 -1.26 29.18
CA LEU A 114 -1.90 -0.96 28.38
C LEU A 114 -3.19 -1.43 29.08
N GLN A 115 -4.22 -0.59 29.01
CA GLN A 115 -5.55 -0.95 29.50
C GLN A 115 -6.47 -1.37 28.34
N PRO A 116 -7.51 -2.18 28.59
CA PRO A 116 -8.45 -2.59 27.54
C PRO A 116 -9.11 -1.41 26.80
N SER A 117 -9.30 -0.28 27.47
CA SER A 117 -9.83 0.96 26.90
C SER A 117 -8.93 1.55 25.82
N ASP A 118 -7.60 1.36 25.90
CA ASP A 118 -6.64 1.92 24.96
C ASP A 118 -6.69 1.18 23.60
N VAL A 119 -7.12 -0.09 23.61
CA VAL A 119 -7.22 -0.94 22.41
C VAL A 119 -8.64 -0.91 21.81
N GLN A 120 -9.64 -0.60 22.63
CA GLN A 120 -11.04 -0.63 22.24
C GLN A 120 -11.32 0.37 21.11
N GLY A 121 -11.88 -0.12 19.99
CA GLY A 121 -12.26 0.73 18.85
C GLY A 121 -11.13 1.05 17.86
N MET A 122 -9.91 0.53 18.07
CA MET A 122 -8.80 0.71 17.12
C MET A 122 -8.97 -0.05 15.80
N MET A 123 -9.80 -1.09 15.79
CA MET A 123 -10.09 -1.90 14.61
C MET A 123 -11.39 -1.48 13.92
N PRO A 124 -11.48 -1.64 12.59
CA PRO A 124 -12.66 -1.26 11.84
C PRO A 124 -13.87 -2.14 12.22
N PRO A 125 -15.11 -1.65 12.07
CA PRO A 125 -16.33 -2.37 12.45
C PRO A 125 -16.49 -3.74 11.80
N ARG A 126 -15.89 -3.94 10.62
CA ARG A 126 -15.90 -5.22 9.87
C ARG A 126 -15.27 -6.40 10.60
N VAL A 127 -14.37 -6.14 11.58
CA VAL A 127 -13.70 -7.19 12.37
C VAL A 127 -14.52 -7.54 13.61
N LYS A 128 -15.55 -6.75 13.95
CA LYS A 128 -16.39 -7.01 15.13
C LYS A 128 -17.20 -8.30 14.94
N THR A 129 -17.35 -9.05 16.03
CA THR A 129 -18.14 -10.29 16.08
C THR A 129 -19.57 -10.06 15.62
N GLN A 130 -20.20 -8.96 16.04
CA GLN A 130 -21.58 -8.62 15.65
C GLN A 130 -21.76 -8.55 14.13
N PHE A 131 -20.82 -7.89 13.43
CA PHE A 131 -20.88 -7.76 11.97
C PHE A 131 -20.69 -9.12 11.27
N SER A 132 -19.75 -9.93 11.77
CA SER A 132 -19.49 -11.26 11.21
C SER A 132 -20.67 -12.20 11.46
N TYR A 133 -21.28 -12.13 12.65
CA TYR A 133 -22.44 -12.93 13.04
C TYR A 133 -23.65 -12.62 12.16
N THR A 134 -24.06 -11.36 12.04
CA THR A 134 -25.23 -10.99 11.23
C THR A 134 -25.07 -11.39 9.76
N LYS A 135 -23.86 -11.20 9.21
CA LYS A 135 -23.53 -11.62 7.84
C LYS A 135 -23.58 -13.13 7.65
N ILE A 136 -23.10 -13.91 8.62
CA ILE A 136 -23.15 -15.38 8.58
C ILE A 136 -24.59 -15.86 8.71
N SER A 137 -25.34 -15.36 9.70
CA SER A 137 -26.72 -15.79 9.96
C SER A 137 -27.61 -15.55 8.74
N TYR A 138 -27.55 -14.36 8.15
CA TYR A 138 -28.31 -14.06 6.93
C TYR A 138 -28.00 -15.04 5.79
N LYS A 139 -26.72 -15.33 5.54
CA LYS A 139 -26.30 -16.29 4.51
C LYS A 139 -26.63 -17.73 4.86
N TRP A 140 -26.69 -18.06 6.14
CA TRP A 140 -27.04 -19.39 6.63
C TRP A 140 -28.51 -19.68 6.36
N ASP A 141 -29.40 -18.75 6.68
CA ASP A 141 -30.84 -18.91 6.43
C ASP A 141 -31.13 -19.12 4.93
N GLU A 142 -30.49 -18.33 4.07
CA GLU A 142 -30.56 -18.49 2.61
C GLU A 142 -30.00 -19.85 2.15
N HIS A 143 -28.89 -20.29 2.75
CA HIS A 143 -28.26 -21.58 2.42
C HIS A 143 -29.15 -22.75 2.84
N VAL A 144 -29.75 -22.70 4.02
CA VAL A 144 -30.65 -23.73 4.55
C VAL A 144 -31.87 -23.84 3.65
N ALA A 145 -32.54 -22.73 3.33
CA ALA A 145 -33.71 -22.72 2.44
C ALA A 145 -33.39 -23.38 1.07
N LYS A 146 -32.26 -23.02 0.46
CA LYS A 146 -31.82 -23.58 -0.82
C LYS A 146 -31.43 -25.06 -0.75
N ARG A 147 -30.93 -25.55 0.39
CA ARG A 147 -30.48 -26.94 0.56
C ARG A 147 -31.64 -27.86 0.93
N VAL A 148 -32.57 -27.39 1.75
CA VAL A 148 -33.84 -28.08 2.05
C VAL A 148 -34.66 -28.28 0.79
N ALA A 149 -34.81 -27.25 -0.05
CA ALA A 149 -35.50 -27.36 -1.35
C ALA A 149 -34.84 -28.38 -2.30
N LYS A 150 -33.57 -28.72 -2.09
CA LYS A 150 -32.79 -29.69 -2.88
C LYS A 150 -32.62 -31.04 -2.19
N GLY A 151 -33.25 -31.26 -1.03
CA GLY A 151 -33.11 -32.48 -0.22
C GLY A 151 -31.69 -32.74 0.29
N LYS A 152 -30.81 -31.73 0.32
CA LYS A 152 -29.40 -31.88 0.73
C LYS A 152 -29.19 -31.34 2.14
N LYS A 153 -28.33 -32.01 2.92
CA LYS A 153 -27.91 -31.50 4.24
C LYS A 153 -27.16 -30.15 4.09
N PRO A 154 -27.44 -29.13 4.92
CA PRO A 154 -26.70 -27.88 4.90
C PRO A 154 -25.27 -28.10 5.43
N PHE A 155 -24.29 -27.36 4.89
CA PHE A 155 -22.88 -27.50 5.29
C PHE A 155 -22.30 -26.15 5.71
N LEU A 156 -22.12 -25.97 7.02
CA LEU A 156 -21.71 -24.69 7.62
C LEU A 156 -20.28 -24.30 7.25
N PHE A 157 -19.32 -25.21 7.38
CA PHE A 157 -17.91 -24.90 7.14
C PHE A 157 -17.65 -24.38 5.72
N GLY A 158 -18.25 -25.03 4.72
CA GLY A 158 -18.14 -24.60 3.32
C GLY A 158 -18.82 -23.26 3.07
N LEU A 159 -19.91 -22.94 3.77
CA LEU A 159 -20.54 -21.62 3.68
C LEU A 159 -19.65 -20.53 4.29
N VAL A 160 -19.03 -20.79 5.44
CA VAL A 160 -18.11 -19.85 6.09
C VAL A 160 -16.90 -19.61 5.20
N LEU A 161 -16.29 -20.69 4.68
CA LEU A 161 -15.15 -20.60 3.76
C LEU A 161 -15.50 -19.84 2.47
N LYS A 162 -16.70 -20.07 1.91
CA LYS A 162 -17.19 -19.31 0.75
C LYS A 162 -17.49 -17.85 1.07
N SER A 163 -17.94 -17.54 2.29
CA SER A 163 -18.43 -16.21 2.67
C SER A 163 -17.33 -15.24 3.08
N PHE A 164 -16.26 -15.74 3.70
CA PHE A 164 -15.12 -14.94 4.16
C PHE A 164 -13.81 -15.33 3.46
N GLY A 165 -13.64 -16.63 3.19
CA GLY A 165 -12.37 -17.18 2.76
C GLY A 165 -11.94 -16.72 1.37
N VAL A 166 -12.76 -16.89 0.34
CA VAL A 166 -12.31 -16.76 -1.06
C VAL A 166 -11.67 -15.39 -1.38
N GLN A 167 -12.34 -14.29 -1.01
CA GLN A 167 -11.82 -12.95 -1.35
C GLN A 167 -10.61 -12.54 -0.50
N GLN A 168 -10.60 -12.91 0.79
CA GLN A 168 -9.48 -12.58 1.68
C GLN A 168 -8.25 -13.44 1.38
N TRP A 169 -8.46 -14.74 1.12
CA TRP A 169 -7.39 -15.65 0.72
C TRP A 169 -6.78 -15.27 -0.61
N ALA A 170 -7.56 -14.82 -1.60
CA ALA A 170 -7.02 -14.36 -2.88
C ALA A 170 -6.00 -13.22 -2.69
N TYR A 171 -6.31 -12.24 -1.82
CA TYR A 171 -5.39 -11.16 -1.49
C TYR A 171 -4.11 -11.65 -0.77
N VAL A 172 -4.26 -12.56 0.20
CA VAL A 172 -3.11 -13.14 0.92
C VAL A 172 -2.21 -13.95 -0.01
N VAL A 173 -2.80 -14.78 -0.88
CA VAL A 173 -2.07 -15.59 -1.87
C VAL A 173 -1.34 -14.69 -2.85
N PHE A 174 -1.99 -13.63 -3.34
CA PHE A 174 -1.35 -12.65 -4.21
C PHE A 174 -0.11 -12.01 -3.56
N LEU A 175 -0.23 -11.53 -2.32
CA LEU A 175 0.92 -10.98 -1.58
C LEU A 175 2.01 -12.02 -1.34
N ARG A 176 1.64 -13.28 -1.10
CA ARG A 176 2.59 -14.37 -0.89
C ARG A 176 3.38 -14.69 -2.16
N ILE A 177 2.72 -14.68 -3.32
CA ILE A 177 3.37 -14.86 -4.62
C ILE A 177 4.35 -13.72 -4.88
N LEU A 178 3.93 -12.47 -4.66
CA LEU A 178 4.79 -11.29 -4.81
C LEU A 178 6.03 -11.37 -3.90
N ALA A 179 5.84 -11.71 -2.62
CA ALA A 179 6.93 -11.87 -1.66
C ALA A 179 7.89 -13.00 -2.07
N SER A 180 7.36 -14.11 -2.60
CA SER A 180 8.17 -15.21 -3.10
C SER A 180 8.99 -14.79 -4.32
N GLY A 181 8.40 -14.03 -5.25
CA GLY A 181 9.11 -13.45 -6.39
C GLY A 181 10.26 -12.55 -5.94
N LEU A 182 10.03 -11.67 -4.97
CA LEU A 182 11.06 -10.77 -4.45
C LEU A 182 12.20 -11.51 -3.75
N ALA A 183 11.92 -12.64 -3.10
CA ALA A 183 12.93 -13.50 -2.49
C ALA A 183 13.89 -14.12 -3.54
N PHE A 184 13.41 -14.38 -4.76
CA PHE A 184 14.27 -14.84 -5.87
C PHE A 184 15.09 -13.72 -6.52
N VAL A 185 14.63 -12.47 -6.44
CA VAL A 185 15.38 -11.32 -6.99
C VAL A 185 16.66 -11.06 -6.20
N ALA A 186 16.66 -11.27 -4.88
CA ALA A 186 17.84 -11.05 -4.04
C ALA A 186 19.10 -11.83 -4.47
N PRO A 187 19.07 -13.18 -4.67
CA PRO A 187 20.24 -13.90 -5.16
C PRO A 187 20.61 -13.55 -6.60
N GLN A 188 19.65 -13.18 -7.46
CA GLN A 188 19.95 -12.74 -8.83
C GLN A 188 20.74 -11.43 -8.84
N LEU A 189 20.34 -10.45 -8.02
CA LEU A 189 21.10 -9.22 -7.84
C LEU A 189 22.50 -9.48 -7.29
N MET A 190 22.64 -10.42 -6.35
CA MET A 190 23.94 -10.84 -5.83
C MET A 190 24.83 -11.45 -6.93
N SER A 191 24.27 -12.30 -7.80
CA SER A 191 25.02 -12.89 -8.92
C SER A 191 25.54 -11.81 -9.87
N ILE A 192 24.68 -10.89 -10.29
CA ILE A 192 25.06 -9.80 -11.20
C ILE A 192 26.14 -8.91 -10.56
N LEU A 193 26.04 -8.65 -9.26
CA LEU A 193 27.05 -7.88 -8.53
C LEU A 193 28.40 -8.61 -8.49
N LEU A 194 28.40 -9.93 -8.25
CA LEU A 194 29.62 -10.74 -8.27
C LEU A 194 30.24 -10.81 -9.67
N ASP A 195 29.42 -10.99 -10.70
CA ASP A 195 29.87 -10.99 -12.09
C ASP A 195 30.52 -9.65 -12.46
N PHE A 196 29.90 -8.54 -12.06
CA PHE A 196 30.45 -7.19 -12.24
C PHE A 196 31.81 -7.03 -11.56
N ILE A 197 31.93 -7.42 -10.29
CA ILE A 197 33.20 -7.36 -9.54
C ILE A 197 34.27 -8.23 -10.21
N SER A 198 33.94 -9.46 -10.59
CA SER A 198 34.89 -10.38 -11.23
C SER A 198 35.37 -9.89 -12.60
N SER A 199 34.56 -9.10 -13.30
CA SER A 199 34.96 -8.54 -14.60
C SER A 199 36.15 -7.58 -14.50
N PHE A 200 36.35 -6.92 -13.36
CA PHE A 200 37.50 -6.03 -13.15
C PHE A 200 38.83 -6.78 -12.97
N ASP A 201 38.80 -8.07 -12.65
CA ASP A 201 40.00 -8.92 -12.59
C ASP A 201 40.41 -9.45 -13.97
N THR A 202 39.61 -9.21 -15.02
CA THR A 202 39.86 -9.70 -16.38
C THR A 202 40.32 -8.57 -17.30
N ASP A 203 41.10 -8.88 -18.35
CA ASP A 203 41.63 -7.89 -19.33
C ASP A 203 40.55 -7.08 -20.08
N ASN A 204 39.27 -7.48 -20.01
CA ASN A 204 38.13 -6.78 -20.60
C ASN A 204 37.06 -6.48 -19.53
N PRO A 205 37.23 -5.43 -18.71
CA PRO A 205 36.26 -5.07 -17.70
C PRO A 205 34.93 -4.64 -18.32
N GLN A 206 33.81 -5.00 -17.70
CA GLN A 206 32.52 -4.44 -18.08
C GLN A 206 32.55 -2.93 -17.84
N PRO A 207 31.97 -2.11 -18.76
CA PRO A 207 31.92 -0.68 -18.54
C PRO A 207 31.17 -0.42 -17.25
N VAL A 208 31.72 0.45 -16.40
CA VAL A 208 31.03 0.90 -15.18
C VAL A 208 29.67 1.42 -15.63
N ALA A 209 28.60 0.72 -15.25
CA ALA A 209 27.26 1.22 -15.49
C ALA A 209 27.14 2.52 -14.68
N LEU A 210 27.32 3.66 -15.37
CA LEU A 210 26.97 4.96 -14.85
C LEU A 210 25.45 4.96 -14.69
N GLY A 211 25.02 4.59 -13.48
CA GLY A 211 23.63 4.75 -13.06
C GLY A 211 23.20 6.21 -13.05
#